data_AF-A0A5E6N6R3-F1
#
_entry.id   AF-A0A5E6N6R3-F1
#
_cell.length_a   1.000
_cell.length_b   1.000
_cell.length_c   1.000
_cell.angle_alpha   90.00
_cell.angle_beta   90.00
_cell.angle_gamma   90.00
#
_symmetry.space_group_name_H-M   'P 1'
#
loop_
_entity.id
_entity.type
_entity.pdbx_description
1 polymer ?
#
loop_
_entity_poly.entity_id
_entity_poly.type
_entity_poly.pdbx_seq_one_letter_code
_entity_poly.pdbx_strand_id
1 'polypeptide(L)'
;MFIGIGAINKITHTGNYGDINFIGGGGGNFITRSGRRGNGDLSVLGGGNVVTWSTDGRLKAKLGGSRLNKLNRYGRGNTDLILVSLGNIVR
;
A
#
# COMPACT_ATOMS: atom_id res chain seq x y z
N MET A 1 -3.47 3.90 12.76
CA MET A 1 -2.58 2.74 12.49
C MET A 1 -3.46 1.52 12.31
N PHE A 2 -3.25 0.76 11.23
CA PHE A 2 -4.02 -0.45 10.94
C PHE A 2 -3.08 -1.66 10.92
N ILE A 3 -3.51 -2.78 11.52
CA ILE A 3 -2.81 -4.07 11.46
C ILE A 3 -3.79 -5.12 10.96
N GLY A 4 -3.41 -5.94 9.99
CA GLY A 4 -4.24 -7.03 9.47
C GLY A 4 -3.45 -8.28 9.16
N ILE A 5 -3.87 -9.43 9.66
CA ILE A 5 -3.30 -10.74 9.37
C ILE A 5 -4.43 -11.67 8.92
N GLY A 6 -4.32 -12.26 7.73
CA GLY A 6 -5.37 -13.13 7.22
C GLY A 6 -5.14 -13.63 5.80
N ALA A 7 -6.00 -14.53 5.32
CA ALA A 7 -5.93 -15.02 3.94
C ALA A 7 -6.07 -13.86 2.93
N ILE A 8 -6.96 -12.90 3.22
CA ILE A 8 -7.12 -11.68 2.43
C ILE A 8 -7.36 -10.50 3.38
N ASN A 9 -6.57 -9.42 3.24
CA ASN A 9 -6.79 -8.15 3.93
C ASN A 9 -7.19 -7.07 2.92
N LYS A 10 -8.26 -6.32 3.20
CA LYS A 10 -8.71 -5.18 2.37
C LYS A 10 -8.87 -3.94 3.23
N ILE A 11 -8.19 -2.87 2.85
CA ILE A 11 -8.23 -1.58 3.57
C ILE A 11 -8.56 -0.48 2.59
N THR A 12 -9.54 0.34 2.97
CA THR A 12 -9.98 1.49 2.20
C THR A 12 -10.02 2.70 3.13
N HIS A 13 -9.27 3.75 2.80
CA HIS A 13 -9.30 5.01 3.53
C HIS A 13 -9.57 6.19 2.59
N THR A 14 -10.72 6.84 2.77
CA THR A 14 -11.24 7.91 1.88
C THR A 14 -11.20 9.31 2.50
N GLY A 15 -10.58 9.48 3.66
CA GLY A 15 -10.50 10.79 4.33
C GLY A 15 -9.75 11.82 3.49
N ASN A 16 -10.28 13.06 3.43
CA ASN A 16 -9.67 14.15 2.65
C ASN A 16 -8.26 14.52 3.11
N TYR A 17 -8.02 14.42 4.41
CA TYR A 17 -6.74 14.71 5.05
C TYR A 17 -6.37 13.59 5.99
N GLY A 18 -5.07 13.47 6.26
CA GLY A 18 -4.55 12.58 7.28
C GLY A 18 -3.62 11.49 6.74
N ASP A 19 -2.65 11.18 7.57
CA ASP A 19 -1.62 10.18 7.31
C ASP A 19 -2.16 8.79 7.63
N ILE A 20 -1.68 7.79 6.89
CA ILE A 20 -1.99 6.40 7.18
C ILE A 20 -0.73 5.57 7.37
N ASN A 21 -0.76 4.72 8.39
CA ASN A 21 0.24 3.69 8.63
C ASN A 21 -0.46 2.33 8.63
N PHE A 22 0.01 1.42 7.77
CA PHE A 22 -0.54 0.07 7.66
C PHE A 22 0.55 -0.99 7.71
N ILE A 23 0.32 -2.00 8.56
CA ILE A 23 1.14 -3.21 8.65
C ILE A 23 0.27 -4.42 8.35
N GLY A 24 0.61 -5.18 7.31
CA GLY A 24 -0.24 -6.27 6.80
C GLY A 24 0.51 -7.57 6.58
N GLY A 25 -0.14 -8.69 6.86
CA GLY A 25 0.39 -10.05 6.69
C GLY A 25 -0.62 -11.00 6.06
N GLY A 26 -0.23 -11.85 5.11
CA GLY A 26 -0.99 -13.05 4.76
C GLY A 26 -1.13 -13.36 3.27
N GLY A 27 -2.28 -13.87 2.82
CA GLY A 27 -2.40 -14.39 1.45
C GLY A 27 -2.43 -13.30 0.38
N GLY A 28 -3.38 -12.37 0.47
CA GLY A 28 -3.50 -11.22 -0.42
C GLY A 28 -3.79 -9.94 0.34
N ASN A 29 -3.10 -8.85 0.01
CA ASN A 29 -3.32 -7.55 0.66
C ASN A 29 -3.72 -6.49 -0.37
N PHE A 30 -4.85 -5.84 -0.14
CA PHE A 30 -5.41 -4.81 -1.02
C PHE A 30 -5.58 -3.51 -0.25
N ILE A 31 -4.77 -2.50 -0.55
CA ILE A 31 -4.78 -1.20 0.12
C ILE A 31 -5.21 -0.12 -0.87
N THR A 32 -6.25 0.64 -0.51
CA THR A 32 -6.72 1.79 -1.27
C THR A 32 -6.74 3.04 -0.39
N ARG A 33 -6.01 4.08 -0.82
CA ARG A 33 -6.04 5.40 -0.20
C ARG A 33 -6.51 6.43 -1.22
N SER A 34 -7.56 7.18 -0.88
CA SER A 34 -8.11 8.25 -1.71
C SER A 34 -8.42 9.48 -0.87
N GLY A 35 -8.04 10.67 -1.31
CA GLY A 35 -8.17 11.91 -0.52
C GLY A 35 -7.23 12.98 -1.04
N ARG A 36 -7.32 14.22 -0.53
CA ARG A 36 -6.54 15.35 -1.03
C ARG A 36 -5.08 15.30 -0.61
N ARG A 37 -4.81 15.22 0.70
CA ARG A 37 -3.43 15.23 1.22
C ARG A 37 -3.22 14.27 2.39
N GLY A 38 -2.03 13.70 2.47
CA GLY A 38 -1.62 12.85 3.58
C GLY A 38 -0.49 11.92 3.19
N ASN A 39 0.36 11.60 4.16
CA ASN A 39 1.46 10.67 3.98
C ASN A 39 1.02 9.22 4.17
N GLY A 40 1.81 8.30 3.63
CA GLY A 40 1.62 6.86 3.77
C GLY A 40 2.89 6.15 4.19
N ASP A 41 2.78 5.29 5.19
CA ASP A 41 3.77 4.24 5.46
C ASP A 41 3.07 2.88 5.41
N LEU A 42 3.51 2.04 4.48
CA LEU A 42 2.95 0.71 4.24
C LEU A 42 4.06 -0.33 4.43
N SER A 43 3.84 -1.30 5.31
CA SER A 43 4.72 -2.46 5.48
C SER A 43 3.90 -3.73 5.39
N VAL A 44 3.97 -4.39 4.23
CA VAL A 44 3.06 -5.49 3.90
C VAL A 44 3.84 -6.71 3.44
N LEU A 45 3.54 -7.86 4.04
CA LEU A 45 4.08 -9.16 3.66
C LEU A 45 2.93 -10.07 3.24
N GLY A 46 3.03 -10.72 2.09
CA GLY A 46 2.01 -11.69 1.71
C GLY A 46 2.16 -12.42 0.39
N GLY A 47 1.17 -13.22 -0.02
CA GLY A 47 1.21 -13.92 -1.30
C GLY A 47 1.17 -12.98 -2.51
N GLY A 48 0.40 -11.91 -2.42
CA GLY A 48 0.42 -10.80 -3.37
C GLY A 48 -0.14 -9.52 -2.77
N ASN A 49 0.45 -8.38 -3.14
CA ASN A 49 0.09 -7.08 -2.58
C ASN A 49 -0.33 -6.12 -3.70
N VAL A 50 -1.47 -5.48 -3.55
CA VAL A 50 -1.98 -4.47 -4.48
C VAL A 50 -2.26 -3.20 -3.70
N VAL A 51 -1.58 -2.12 -4.09
CA VAL A 51 -1.74 -0.80 -3.48
C VAL A 51 -2.22 0.17 -4.55
N THR A 52 -3.28 0.91 -4.24
CA THR A 52 -3.80 2.01 -5.04
C THR A 52 -3.78 3.27 -4.19
N TRP A 53 -3.05 4.29 -4.66
CA TRP A 53 -2.81 5.51 -3.89
C TRP A 53 -3.12 6.76 -4.70
N SER A 54 -4.23 7.41 -4.35
CA SER A 54 -4.77 8.60 -5.02
C SER A 54 -4.76 9.83 -4.10
N THR A 55 -3.73 9.99 -3.27
CA THR A 55 -3.58 11.10 -2.33
C THR A 55 -2.23 11.79 -2.49
N ASP A 56 -2.20 13.12 -2.48
CA ASP A 56 -0.96 13.89 -2.55
C ASP A 56 -0.20 13.80 -1.22
N GLY A 57 1.12 13.66 -1.27
CA GLY A 57 1.98 13.48 -0.08
C GLY A 57 3.00 12.37 -0.27
N ARG A 58 3.87 12.19 0.72
CA ARG A 58 4.90 11.15 0.64
C ARG A 58 4.27 9.76 0.81
N LEU A 59 4.67 8.81 -0.02
CA LEU A 59 4.33 7.41 0.16
C LEU A 59 5.60 6.59 0.33
N LYS A 60 5.70 5.88 1.45
CA LYS A 60 6.70 4.85 1.69
C LYS A 60 5.98 3.51 1.67
N ALA A 61 6.36 2.62 0.76
CA ALA A 61 5.76 1.30 0.68
C ALA A 61 6.83 0.20 0.61
N LYS A 62 6.82 -0.66 1.61
CA LYS A 62 7.57 -1.91 1.68
C LYS A 62 6.59 -3.05 1.42
N LEU A 63 6.61 -3.60 0.22
CA LEU A 63 5.73 -4.69 -0.19
C LEU A 63 6.61 -5.92 -0.43
N GLY A 64 6.54 -6.87 0.48
CA GLY A 64 7.13 -8.19 0.30
C GLY A 64 6.03 -9.18 -0.09
N GLY A 65 6.25 -9.97 -1.12
CA GLY A 65 5.36 -11.07 -1.38
C GLY A 65 5.92 -12.23 -2.18
N SER A 66 5.22 -13.36 -2.12
CA SER A 66 5.70 -14.60 -2.75
C SER A 66 5.48 -14.62 -4.26
N ARG A 67 4.48 -13.92 -4.78
CA ARG A 67 4.18 -13.86 -6.22
C ARG A 67 4.33 -12.46 -6.80
N LEU A 68 3.45 -11.54 -6.43
CA LEU A 68 3.32 -10.28 -7.17
C LEU A 68 3.03 -9.10 -6.25
N ASN A 69 3.76 -8.00 -6.46
CA ASN A 69 3.45 -6.69 -5.90
C ASN A 69 3.01 -5.74 -7.02
N LYS A 70 1.90 -5.04 -6.82
CA LYS A 70 1.41 -3.99 -7.71
C LYS A 70 1.16 -2.72 -6.92
N LEU A 71 1.72 -1.61 -7.40
CA LEU A 71 1.42 -0.26 -6.91
C LEU A 71 0.92 0.59 -8.07
N ASN A 72 -0.22 1.24 -7.88
CA ASN A 72 -0.73 2.30 -8.73
C ASN A 72 -0.75 3.61 -7.93
N ARG A 73 -0.01 4.63 -8.38
CA ARG A 73 0.10 5.95 -7.77
C ARG A 73 -0.52 7.00 -8.67
N TYR A 74 -1.65 7.57 -8.21
CA TYR A 74 -2.35 8.66 -8.89
C TYR A 74 -2.13 10.03 -8.24
N GLY A 75 -1.73 10.07 -6.96
CA GLY A 75 -1.40 11.32 -6.25
C GLY A 75 0.03 11.80 -6.52
N ARG A 76 0.31 13.07 -6.20
CA ARG A 76 1.64 13.70 -6.38
C ARG A 76 2.50 13.63 -5.12
N GLY A 77 3.82 13.71 -5.26
CA GLY A 77 4.79 13.67 -4.16
C GLY A 77 5.75 12.48 -4.23
N ASN A 78 6.71 12.45 -3.31
CA ASN A 78 7.77 11.44 -3.31
C ASN A 78 7.22 10.05 -2.99
N THR A 79 7.69 9.05 -3.71
CA THR A 79 7.30 7.66 -3.52
C THR A 79 8.55 6.80 -3.32
N ASP A 80 8.74 6.28 -2.11
CA ASP A 80 9.86 5.42 -1.72
C ASP A 80 9.40 3.97 -1.66
N LEU A 81 9.97 3.09 -2.49
CA LEU A 81 9.50 1.72 -2.66
C LEU A 81 10.59 0.70 -2.35
N ILE A 82 10.20 -0.31 -1.57
CA ILE A 82 10.95 -1.56 -1.43
C ILE A 82 10.00 -2.68 -1.84
N LEU A 83 10.26 -3.31 -2.96
CA LEU A 83 9.41 -4.35 -3.52
C LEU A 83 10.19 -5.64 -3.65
N VAL A 84 9.77 -6.68 -2.94
CA VAL A 84 10.44 -7.98 -2.92
C VAL A 84 9.41 -9.04 -3.28
N SER A 85 9.40 -9.48 -4.54
CA SER A 85 8.56 -10.59 -5.01
C SER A 85 9.03 -11.08 -6.38
N LEU A 86 8.45 -12.18 -6.88
CA LEU A 86 8.74 -12.70 -8.22
C LEU A 86 8.38 -11.70 -9.33
N GLY A 87 7.39 -10.83 -9.11
CA GLY A 87 6.99 -9.81 -10.08
C GLY A 87 6.55 -8.52 -9.40
N ASN A 88 7.21 -7.40 -9.75
CA ASN A 88 6.85 -6.08 -9.22
C ASN A 88 6.38 -5.17 -10.36
N ILE A 89 5.21 -4.56 -10.18
CA ILE A 89 4.62 -3.63 -11.14
C ILE A 89 4.36 -2.31 -10.42
N VAL A 90 4.88 -1.22 -10.96
CA VAL A 90 4.62 0.14 -10.45
C VAL A 90 4.10 0.99 -11.61
N ARG A 91 3.00 1.70 -11.38
CA ARG A 91 2.37 2.64 -12.31
C ARG A 91 1.98 3.92 -11.62
#